data_AF-A0A149ZLN7-F1
#
_entry.id   AF-A0A149ZLN7-F1
#
_cell.length_a   1.000
_cell.length_b   1.000
_cell.length_c   1.000
_cell.angle_alpha   90.00
_cell.angle_beta   90.00
_cell.angle_gamma   90.00
#
_symmetry.space_group_name_H-M   'P 1'
#
loop_
_entity.id
_entity.type
_entity.pdbx_description
1 polymer ?
#
loop_
_entity_poly.entity_id
_entity_poly.type
_entity_poly.pdbx_seq_one_letter_code
_entity_poly.pdbx_strand_id
1 'polypeptide(L)'
;MQKHWPVTAGYLMTKAPAGDAYRHRRILYAELAQLLYILVGLGLGLTVPRIRRGPDLPAQQVIGILTTIGLGVLGLVAVIYSLGILVVRWVASNYSPRLTQFRDTPILRQTFAFALGVTVFCISAAFTIGPRARVSMAVLITAIVLLVVMAALLRTLQVTVATAIQLSPVLNSIAAHGRDVLDSVYPRDAGTTVSPAPPLPEPCTTVTWPNPPAVLQRIQFDRLVGAARAADAVIVLRESPGITLQCGMPVADIHGQLPASVVVGGLVVGSERTFEQDPLFAFRLLTDIALRALRPNDPATTVQALDYLEDLLGRAAAAPTEPRRVTDDDNALRLVIARPGWDEFVRTSLDDLITSAATTPSVLLRIQKLLERVQSRAQPDRHEVLTPRLTRVNAYLATLFPPPA
;
A
#
# COMPACT_ATOMS: atom_id res chain seq x y z
N MET A 1 14.63 -49.83 -22.64
CA MET A 1 13.48 -49.40 -21.81
C MET A 1 13.93 -49.31 -20.37
N GLN A 2 13.56 -48.21 -19.68
CA GLN A 2 13.55 -47.97 -18.22
C GLN A 2 14.89 -48.03 -17.46
N LYS A 3 15.49 -46.85 -17.20
CA LYS A 3 15.34 -45.99 -15.99
C LYS A 3 16.31 -46.38 -14.87
N HIS A 4 17.54 -45.90 -15.02
CA HIS A 4 18.44 -45.61 -13.90
C HIS A 4 18.25 -44.15 -13.50
N TRP A 5 17.95 -43.90 -12.23
CA TRP A 5 18.15 -42.59 -11.60
C TRP A 5 19.52 -42.59 -10.93
N PRO A 6 20.29 -41.52 -11.07
CA PRO A 6 21.10 -41.05 -9.96
C PRO A 6 20.79 -39.60 -9.60
N VAL A 7 20.91 -39.38 -8.30
CA VAL A 7 20.78 -38.16 -7.53
C VAL A 7 21.83 -37.13 -7.94
N THR A 8 21.42 -35.86 -8.11
CA THR A 8 22.24 -34.71 -7.68
C THR A 8 21.34 -33.64 -7.09
N ALA A 9 21.47 -33.48 -5.78
CA ALA A 9 21.03 -32.34 -5.01
C ALA A 9 21.70 -31.05 -5.53
N GLY A 10 20.90 -30.00 -5.68
CA GLY A 10 21.37 -28.69 -6.13
C GLY A 10 20.22 -27.70 -6.33
N TYR A 11 19.21 -27.73 -5.44
CA TYR A 11 18.10 -26.78 -5.45
C TYR A 11 18.00 -26.14 -4.06
N LEU A 12 19.00 -25.35 -3.70
CA LEU A 12 18.94 -24.45 -2.55
C LEU A 12 19.51 -23.10 -2.94
N MET A 13 18.71 -22.07 -2.67
CA MET A 13 18.92 -20.63 -2.93
C MET A 13 18.56 -20.13 -4.33
N THR A 14 17.29 -20.30 -4.71
CA THR A 14 16.63 -19.24 -5.47
C THR A 14 16.58 -17.99 -4.58
N LYS A 15 17.36 -16.96 -4.95
CA LYS A 15 17.26 -15.62 -4.37
C LYS A 15 15.79 -15.21 -4.41
N ALA A 16 15.18 -15.01 -3.24
CA ALA A 16 13.86 -14.45 -3.12
C ALA A 16 13.81 -13.13 -3.92
N PRO A 17 12.74 -12.89 -4.71
CA PRO A 17 12.63 -11.68 -5.52
C PRO A 17 12.75 -10.44 -4.62
N ALA A 18 13.33 -9.36 -5.13
CA ALA A 18 13.70 -8.19 -4.33
C ALA A 18 12.54 -7.55 -3.53
N GLY A 19 11.29 -7.79 -3.93
CA GLY A 19 10.09 -7.42 -3.15
C GLY A 19 9.93 -8.21 -1.84
N ASP A 20 10.27 -9.51 -1.84
CA ASP A 20 10.28 -10.34 -0.62
C ASP A 20 11.38 -9.92 0.33
N ALA A 21 12.54 -9.48 -0.18
CA ALA A 21 13.65 -8.98 0.63
C ALA A 21 13.30 -7.69 1.40
N TYR A 22 12.53 -6.79 0.78
CA TYR A 22 12.06 -5.56 1.45
C TYR A 22 11.02 -5.86 2.53
N ARG A 23 10.05 -6.74 2.22
CA ARG A 23 9.04 -7.19 3.19
C ARG A 23 9.66 -7.99 4.34
N HIS A 24 10.63 -8.86 4.05
CA HIS A 24 11.43 -9.59 5.05
C HIS A 24 12.22 -8.63 5.94
N ARG A 25 12.92 -7.64 5.38
CA ARG A 25 13.64 -6.64 6.20
C ARG A 25 12.70 -5.94 7.17
N ARG A 26 11.51 -5.54 6.72
CA ARG A 26 10.53 -4.81 7.55
C ARG A 26 9.91 -5.69 8.65
N ILE A 27 9.68 -6.98 8.39
CA ILE A 27 9.27 -7.97 9.40
C ILE A 27 10.41 -8.23 10.39
N LEU A 28 11.65 -8.36 9.91
CA LEU A 28 12.82 -8.53 10.78
C LEU A 28 13.02 -7.31 11.71
N TYR A 29 12.87 -6.09 11.20
CA TYR A 29 12.88 -4.88 12.05
C TYR A 29 11.73 -4.86 13.06
N ALA A 30 10.58 -5.46 12.74
CA ALA A 30 9.43 -5.62 13.63
C ALA A 30 9.77 -6.47 14.85
N GLU A 31 10.26 -7.68 14.58
CA GLU A 31 10.64 -8.67 15.58
C GLU A 31 11.80 -8.15 16.44
N LEU A 32 12.77 -7.48 15.81
CA LEU A 32 13.89 -6.84 16.52
C LEU A 32 13.42 -5.74 17.49
N ALA A 33 12.47 -4.90 17.08
CA ALA A 33 11.92 -3.87 17.97
C ALA A 33 11.20 -4.50 19.17
N GLN A 34 10.42 -5.56 18.97
CA GLN A 34 9.74 -6.25 20.07
C GLN A 34 10.74 -6.88 21.05
N LEU A 35 11.77 -7.56 20.55
CA LEU A 35 12.84 -8.10 21.38
C LEU A 35 13.55 -7.00 22.17
N LEU A 36 13.79 -5.84 21.57
CA LEU A 36 14.41 -4.69 22.25
C LEU A 36 13.57 -4.23 23.45
N TYR A 37 12.26 -4.05 23.31
CA TYR A 37 11.40 -3.64 24.43
C TYR A 37 11.35 -4.69 25.55
N ILE A 38 11.35 -5.98 25.21
CA ILE A 38 11.42 -7.07 26.18
C ILE A 38 12.75 -7.02 26.94
N LEU A 39 13.87 -6.87 26.23
CA LEU A 39 15.20 -6.80 26.82
C LEU A 39 15.37 -5.57 27.72
N VAL A 40 14.85 -4.42 27.31
CA VAL A 40 14.83 -3.19 28.14
C VAL A 40 13.97 -3.42 29.38
N GLY A 41 12.78 -4.00 29.25
CA GLY A 41 11.91 -4.32 30.38
C GLY A 41 12.58 -5.27 31.37
N LEU A 42 13.23 -6.33 30.88
CA LEU A 42 14.00 -7.28 31.67
C LEU A 42 15.19 -6.60 32.36
N GLY A 43 15.96 -5.79 31.62
CA GLY A 43 17.10 -5.04 32.15
C GLY A 43 16.69 -4.11 33.29
N LEU A 44 15.60 -3.34 33.10
CA LEU A 44 15.03 -2.49 34.14
C LEU A 44 14.55 -3.32 35.35
N GLY A 45 13.87 -4.45 35.11
CA GLY A 45 13.35 -5.28 36.19
C GLY A 45 14.43 -5.95 37.02
N LEU A 46 15.61 -6.22 36.45
CA LEU A 46 16.76 -6.76 37.17
C LEU A 46 17.61 -5.68 37.87
N THR A 47 17.64 -4.45 37.33
CA THR A 47 18.53 -3.37 37.81
C THR A 47 17.86 -2.41 38.77
N VAL A 48 16.63 -1.96 38.50
CA VAL A 48 15.92 -0.96 39.32
C VAL A 48 15.72 -1.45 40.76
N PRO A 49 15.37 -2.73 41.03
CA PRO A 49 15.30 -3.22 42.40
C PRO A 49 16.62 -3.14 43.16
N ARG A 50 17.79 -3.11 42.48
CA ARG A 50 19.10 -3.01 43.16
C ARG A 50 19.40 -1.61 43.70
N ILE A 51 18.62 -0.60 43.32
CA ILE A 51 18.76 0.76 43.83
C ILE A 51 18.30 0.79 45.30
N ARG A 52 19.22 1.15 46.21
CA ARG A 52 18.97 1.24 47.66
C ARG A 52 18.82 2.69 48.17
N ARG A 53 18.61 3.64 47.27
CA ARG A 53 18.46 5.06 47.61
C ARG A 53 16.99 5.42 47.77
N GLY A 54 16.70 6.27 48.75
CA GLY A 54 15.37 6.84 48.98
C GLY A 54 14.52 6.07 49.99
N PRO A 55 13.23 6.44 50.12
CA PRO A 55 12.30 5.78 51.02
C PRO A 55 12.00 4.34 50.56
N ASP A 56 11.90 3.45 51.53
CA ASP A 56 11.68 2.02 51.32
C ASP A 56 10.25 1.59 51.69
N LEU A 57 9.71 0.64 50.94
CA LEU A 57 8.40 0.02 51.15
C LEU A 57 8.54 -1.48 51.47
N PRO A 58 7.54 -2.08 52.13
CA PRO A 58 7.48 -3.53 52.34
C PRO A 58 7.47 -4.27 51.01
N ALA A 59 8.43 -5.19 50.82
CA ALA A 59 8.61 -5.90 49.56
C ALA A 59 7.36 -6.67 49.10
N GLN A 60 6.63 -7.30 50.04
CA GLN A 60 5.41 -8.04 49.72
C GLN A 60 4.32 -7.17 49.08
N GLN A 61 4.14 -5.94 49.55
CA GLN A 61 3.15 -5.02 48.97
C GLN A 61 3.55 -4.63 47.55
N VAL A 62 4.83 -4.31 47.33
CA VAL A 62 5.35 -3.95 46.00
C VAL A 62 5.26 -5.11 45.02
N ILE A 63 5.58 -6.34 45.45
CA ILE A 63 5.41 -7.56 44.63
C ILE A 63 3.95 -7.70 44.20
N GLY A 64 3.00 -7.61 45.14
CA GLY A 64 1.57 -7.74 44.83
C GLY A 64 1.07 -6.70 43.82
N ILE A 65 1.52 -5.45 43.95
CA ILE A 65 1.20 -4.38 42.99
C ILE A 65 1.81 -4.70 41.62
N LEU A 66 3.08 -5.09 41.56
CA LEU A 66 3.76 -5.42 40.30
C LEU A 66 3.13 -6.61 39.59
N THR A 67 2.79 -7.68 40.31
CA THR A 67 2.13 -8.85 39.70
C THR A 67 0.74 -8.49 39.17
N THR A 68 0.00 -7.65 39.90
CA THR A 68 -1.32 -7.17 39.46
C THR A 68 -1.20 -6.32 38.19
N ILE A 69 -0.24 -5.40 38.14
CA ILE A 69 0.03 -4.57 36.96
C ILE A 69 0.47 -5.45 35.78
N GLY A 70 1.42 -6.37 36.00
CA GLY A 70 1.94 -7.24 34.94
C GLY A 70 0.85 -8.11 34.31
N LEU A 71 0.02 -8.77 35.13
CA LEU A 71 -1.11 -9.57 34.64
C LEU A 71 -2.19 -8.70 33.98
N GLY A 72 -2.49 -7.52 34.52
CA GLY A 72 -3.44 -6.58 33.94
C GLY A 72 -3.02 -6.08 32.56
N VAL A 73 -1.76 -5.70 32.40
CA VAL A 73 -1.19 -5.28 31.10
C VAL A 73 -1.16 -6.45 30.12
N LEU A 74 -0.84 -7.67 30.57
CA LEU A 74 -0.89 -8.87 29.72
C LEU A 74 -2.31 -9.16 29.23
N GLY A 75 -3.32 -9.04 30.10
CA GLY A 75 -4.73 -9.16 29.70
C GLY A 75 -5.13 -8.10 28.68
N LEU A 76 -4.68 -6.86 28.87
CA LEU A 76 -4.92 -5.77 27.93
C LEU A 76 -4.31 -6.04 26.55
N VAL A 77 -3.11 -6.64 26.48
CA VAL A 77 -2.50 -7.10 25.21
C VAL A 77 -3.42 -8.04 24.45
N ALA A 78 -4.01 -9.03 25.13
CA ALA A 78 -4.92 -9.97 24.48
C ALA A 78 -6.18 -9.29 23.92
N VAL A 79 -6.71 -8.29 24.63
CA VAL A 79 -7.85 -7.48 24.19
C VAL A 79 -7.50 -6.64 22.96
N ILE A 80 -6.37 -5.91 22.98
CA ILE A 80 -5.92 -5.10 21.83
C ILE A 80 -5.71 -6.00 20.60
N TYR A 81 -5.15 -7.20 20.77
CA TYR A 81 -4.94 -8.15 19.68
C TYR A 81 -6.27 -8.61 19.07
N SER A 82 -7.22 -8.97 19.93
CA SER A 82 -8.57 -9.39 19.51
C SER A 82 -9.30 -8.26 18.76
N LEU A 83 -9.24 -7.03 19.29
CA LEU A 83 -9.84 -5.85 18.66
C LEU A 83 -9.12 -5.49 17.35
N GLY A 84 -7.79 -5.61 17.28
CA GLY A 84 -7.01 -5.38 16.08
C GLY A 84 -7.41 -6.33 14.95
N ILE A 85 -7.56 -7.62 15.25
CA ILE A 85 -8.09 -8.60 14.28
C ILE A 85 -9.51 -8.22 13.86
N LEU A 86 -10.37 -7.78 14.78
CA LEU A 86 -11.73 -7.36 14.47
C LEU A 86 -11.75 -6.16 13.51
N VAL A 87 -10.93 -5.13 13.74
CA VAL A 87 -10.80 -3.97 12.85
C VAL A 87 -10.31 -4.40 11.47
N VAL A 88 -9.32 -5.30 11.41
CA VAL A 88 -8.82 -5.84 10.13
C VAL A 88 -9.93 -6.57 9.37
N ARG A 89 -10.75 -7.37 10.07
CA ARG A 89 -11.93 -8.03 9.48
C ARG A 89 -12.94 -7.00 8.99
N TRP A 90 -13.20 -5.95 9.77
CA TRP A 90 -14.14 -4.89 9.44
C TRP A 90 -13.70 -4.08 8.21
N VAL A 91 -12.41 -3.75 8.08
CA VAL A 91 -11.88 -3.05 6.90
C VAL A 91 -12.00 -3.93 5.65
N ALA A 92 -11.64 -5.21 5.75
CA ALA A 92 -11.80 -6.17 4.67
C ALA A 92 -13.27 -6.35 4.25
N SER A 93 -14.21 -6.25 5.22
CA SER A 93 -15.65 -6.37 4.99
C SER A 93 -16.35 -5.08 4.56
N ASN A 94 -15.74 -3.91 4.68
CA ASN A 94 -16.40 -2.62 4.37
C ASN A 94 -15.77 -1.84 3.21
N TYR A 95 -14.47 -1.95 2.93
CA TYR A 95 -13.82 -1.08 1.94
C TYR A 95 -13.34 -1.84 0.70
N SER A 96 -12.39 -2.77 0.81
CA SER A 96 -12.00 -3.73 -0.23
C SER A 96 -10.85 -4.59 0.33
N PRO A 97 -10.79 -5.91 0.05
CA PRO A 97 -9.65 -6.75 0.43
C PRO A 97 -8.30 -6.24 -0.10
N ARG A 98 -8.31 -5.39 -1.14
CA ARG A 98 -7.12 -4.77 -1.76
C ARG A 98 -6.51 -3.65 -0.90
N LEU A 99 -7.19 -3.17 0.14
CA LEU A 99 -6.69 -2.16 1.09
C LEU A 99 -5.83 -2.75 2.22
N THR A 100 -5.53 -4.06 2.17
CA THR A 100 -4.67 -4.74 3.16
C THR A 100 -3.25 -4.16 3.24
N GLN A 101 -2.85 -3.30 2.30
CA GLN A 101 -1.57 -2.58 2.31
C GLN A 101 -1.48 -1.49 3.38
N PHE A 102 -2.61 -1.02 3.91
CA PHE A 102 -2.64 -0.06 5.03
C PHE A 102 -2.48 -0.72 6.41
N ARG A 103 -2.19 -2.03 6.47
CA ARG A 103 -2.07 -2.80 7.72
C ARG A 103 -0.91 -2.39 8.62
N ASP A 104 0.13 -1.78 8.08
CA ASP A 104 1.32 -1.45 8.85
C ASP A 104 1.21 -0.08 9.54
N THR A 105 0.42 -0.01 10.61
CA THR A 105 0.52 1.12 11.54
C THR A 105 1.62 0.82 12.57
N PRO A 106 2.77 1.53 12.53
CA PRO A 106 3.89 1.29 13.46
C PRO A 106 3.45 1.46 14.93
N ILE A 107 2.44 2.29 15.18
CA ILE A 107 1.91 2.56 16.51
C ILE A 107 1.28 1.33 17.18
N LEU A 108 0.58 0.48 16.41
CA LEU A 108 -0.03 -0.75 16.93
C LEU A 108 1.07 -1.69 17.44
N ARG A 109 2.09 -1.89 16.62
CA ARG A 109 3.26 -2.74 16.92
C ARG A 109 4.07 -2.21 18.11
N GLN A 110 4.33 -0.91 18.16
CA GLN A 110 5.05 -0.26 19.27
C GLN A 110 4.28 -0.39 20.59
N THR A 111 2.96 -0.21 20.56
CA THR A 111 2.11 -0.34 21.76
C THR A 111 2.14 -1.79 22.29
N PHE A 112 2.09 -2.79 21.40
CA PHE A 112 2.24 -4.20 21.78
C PHE A 112 3.61 -4.53 22.37
N ALA A 113 4.68 -4.13 21.68
CA ALA A 113 6.05 -4.38 22.13
C ALA A 113 6.30 -3.74 23.50
N PHE A 114 5.83 -2.51 23.70
CA PHE A 114 5.91 -1.81 24.97
C PHE A 114 5.13 -2.54 26.07
N ALA A 115 3.91 -3.02 25.78
CA ALA A 115 3.08 -3.75 26.76
C ALA A 115 3.74 -5.03 27.27
N LEU A 116 4.35 -5.78 26.35
CA LEU A 116 5.09 -6.98 26.71
C LEU A 116 6.34 -6.63 27.52
N GLY A 117 7.04 -5.54 27.17
CA GLY A 117 8.16 -5.00 27.96
C GLY A 117 7.76 -4.63 29.39
N VAL A 118 6.63 -3.94 29.58
CA VAL A 118 6.10 -3.59 30.92
C VAL A 118 5.74 -4.84 31.72
N THR A 119 5.13 -5.84 31.07
CA THR A 119 4.80 -7.12 31.73
C THR A 119 6.06 -7.84 32.20
N VAL A 120 7.09 -7.90 31.34
CA VAL A 120 8.38 -8.52 31.66
C VAL A 120 9.10 -7.76 32.78
N PHE A 121 9.07 -6.42 32.76
CA PHE A 121 9.57 -5.59 33.87
C PHE A 121 8.89 -5.96 35.19
N CYS A 122 7.56 -6.00 35.22
CA CYS A 122 6.80 -6.31 36.43
C CYS A 122 7.12 -7.69 37.00
N ILE A 123 7.17 -8.72 36.15
CA ILE A 123 7.47 -10.10 36.55
C ILE A 123 8.92 -10.24 37.03
N SER A 124 9.89 -9.71 36.27
CA SER A 124 11.31 -9.81 36.62
C SER A 124 11.67 -8.98 37.86
N ALA A 125 11.07 -7.81 38.04
CA ALA A 125 11.20 -7.02 39.25
C ALA A 125 10.60 -7.77 40.46
N ALA A 126 9.38 -8.32 40.34
CA ALA A 126 8.77 -9.10 41.41
C ALA A 126 9.65 -10.30 41.82
N PHE A 127 10.20 -11.03 40.86
CA PHE A 127 11.11 -12.16 41.10
C PHE A 127 12.41 -11.71 41.81
N THR A 128 13.00 -10.60 41.37
CA THR A 128 14.24 -10.05 41.96
C THR A 128 14.05 -9.53 43.39
N ILE A 129 12.83 -9.10 43.72
CA ILE A 129 12.45 -8.54 45.03
C ILE A 129 12.11 -9.63 46.03
N GLY A 130 11.58 -10.78 45.58
CA GLY A 130 11.11 -11.90 46.42
C GLY A 130 11.98 -12.23 47.66
N PRO A 131 13.32 -12.27 47.56
CA PRO A 131 14.19 -12.56 48.69
C PRO A 131 14.35 -11.45 49.75
N ARG A 132 13.73 -10.27 49.59
CA ARG A 132 14.02 -9.06 50.38
C ARG A 132 12.85 -8.65 51.27
N ALA A 133 13.15 -8.02 52.42
CA ALA A 133 12.12 -7.49 53.32
C ALA A 133 11.59 -6.10 52.89
N ARG A 134 12.49 -5.25 52.36
CA ARG A 134 12.18 -3.88 51.94
C ARG A 134 12.84 -3.53 50.61
N VAL A 135 12.21 -2.64 49.86
CA VAL A 135 12.67 -2.17 48.54
C VAL A 135 12.42 -0.69 48.34
N SER A 136 13.32 -0.04 47.59
CA SER A 136 13.20 1.38 47.25
C SER A 136 11.92 1.67 46.45
N MET A 137 11.32 2.84 46.72
CA MET A 137 10.21 3.38 45.93
C MET A 137 10.53 3.57 44.44
N ALA A 138 11.81 3.56 44.03
CA ALA A 138 12.21 3.66 42.63
C ALA A 138 11.54 2.60 41.73
N VAL A 139 11.29 1.39 42.25
CA VAL A 139 10.60 0.32 41.50
C VAL A 139 9.16 0.72 41.21
N LEU A 140 8.44 1.23 42.21
CA LEU A 140 7.05 1.63 42.07
C LEU A 140 6.91 2.87 41.17
N ILE A 141 7.80 3.85 41.31
CA ILE A 141 7.84 5.03 40.44
C ILE A 141 8.06 4.60 38.99
N THR A 142 9.01 3.68 38.75
CA THR A 142 9.26 3.15 37.40
C THR A 142 8.03 2.45 36.84
N ALA A 143 7.35 1.61 37.64
CA ALA A 143 6.12 0.95 37.24
C ALA A 143 5.00 1.94 36.87
N ILE A 144 4.83 3.02 37.66
CA ILE A 144 3.85 4.07 37.41
C ILE A 144 4.18 4.83 36.13
N VAL A 145 5.43 5.22 35.92
CA VAL A 145 5.87 5.91 34.68
C VAL A 145 5.60 5.04 33.46
N LEU A 146 5.94 3.74 33.52
CA LEU A 146 5.66 2.80 32.45
C LEU A 146 4.15 2.67 32.18
N LEU A 147 3.32 2.66 33.23
CA LEU A 147 1.86 2.62 33.10
C LEU A 147 1.29 3.89 32.44
N VAL A 148 1.82 5.07 32.80
CA VAL A 148 1.41 6.35 32.21
C VAL A 148 1.77 6.42 30.72
N VAL A 149 2.99 5.98 30.36
CA VAL A 149 3.40 5.88 28.96
C VAL A 149 2.51 4.89 28.21
N MET A 150 2.18 3.75 28.81
CA MET A 150 1.23 2.79 28.23
C MET A 150 -0.14 3.44 27.97
N ALA A 151 -0.70 4.13 28.96
CA ALA A 151 -1.99 4.80 28.83
C ALA A 151 -1.99 5.85 27.70
N ALA A 152 -0.89 6.61 27.57
CA ALA A 152 -0.72 7.56 26.47
C ALA A 152 -0.69 6.85 25.10
N LEU A 153 0.07 5.76 24.97
CA LEU A 153 0.13 4.95 23.73
C LEU A 153 -1.25 4.39 23.38
N LEU A 154 -1.99 3.84 24.35
CA LEU A 154 -3.35 3.35 24.14
C LEU A 154 -4.29 4.45 23.66
N ARG A 155 -4.21 5.64 24.26
CA ARG A 155 -5.00 6.80 23.83
C ARG A 155 -4.66 7.19 22.39
N THR A 156 -3.39 7.23 22.02
CA THR A 156 -2.99 7.53 20.64
C THR A 156 -3.48 6.48 19.65
N LEU A 157 -3.43 5.20 20.04
CA LEU A 157 -3.95 4.09 19.25
C LEU A 157 -5.47 4.22 19.06
N GLN A 158 -6.21 4.50 20.14
CA GLN A 158 -7.66 4.71 20.09
C GLN A 158 -8.04 5.86 19.15
N VAL A 159 -7.37 7.02 19.28
CA VAL A 159 -7.63 8.17 18.40
C VAL A 159 -7.30 7.82 16.94
N THR A 160 -6.15 7.18 16.70
CA THR A 160 -5.74 6.80 15.34
C THR A 160 -6.74 5.82 14.71
N VAL A 161 -7.14 4.78 15.44
CA VAL A 161 -8.14 3.80 14.96
C VAL A 161 -9.51 4.46 14.76
N ALA A 162 -9.95 5.32 15.68
CA ALA A 162 -11.22 6.04 15.56
C ALA A 162 -11.25 6.94 14.32
N THR A 163 -10.14 7.62 14.02
CA THR A 163 -10.02 8.42 12.79
C THR A 163 -9.91 7.56 11.52
N ALA A 164 -9.29 6.38 11.60
CA ALA A 164 -9.16 5.47 10.46
C ALA A 164 -10.46 4.72 10.12
N ILE A 165 -11.40 4.62 11.07
CA ILE A 165 -12.76 4.10 10.83
C ILE A 165 -13.59 5.08 9.98
N GLN A 166 -13.23 6.37 9.98
CA GLN A 166 -13.93 7.34 9.15
C GLN A 166 -13.56 7.10 7.67
N LEU A 167 -14.59 7.05 6.81
CA LEU A 167 -14.43 6.86 5.37
C LEU A 167 -13.60 7.99 4.74
N SER A 168 -13.84 9.24 5.13
CA SER A 168 -13.25 10.41 4.45
C SER A 168 -11.71 10.45 4.54
N PRO A 169 -11.06 10.21 5.70
CA PRO A 169 -9.60 10.07 5.76
C PRO A 169 -9.03 8.95 4.89
N VAL A 170 -9.72 7.81 4.79
CA VAL A 170 -9.30 6.69 3.93
C VAL A 170 -9.36 7.09 2.47
N LEU A 171 -10.48 7.67 2.03
CA LEU A 171 -10.64 8.16 0.65
C LEU A 171 -9.59 9.23 0.33
N ASN A 172 -9.36 10.19 1.24
CA ASN A 172 -8.35 11.23 1.06
C ASN A 172 -6.93 10.65 0.97
N SER A 173 -6.61 9.63 1.78
CA SER A 173 -5.33 8.93 1.71
C SER A 173 -5.15 8.23 0.36
N ILE A 174 -6.15 7.50 -0.13
CA ILE A 174 -6.11 6.84 -1.45
C ILE A 174 -5.92 7.88 -2.55
N ALA A 175 -6.68 8.97 -2.51
CA ALA A 175 -6.57 10.05 -3.48
C ALA A 175 -5.21 10.74 -3.42
N ALA A 176 -4.65 10.97 -2.22
CA ALA A 176 -3.31 11.54 -2.06
C ALA A 176 -2.23 10.67 -2.71
N HIS A 177 -2.22 9.37 -2.44
CA HIS A 177 -1.30 8.45 -3.10
C HIS A 177 -1.53 8.44 -4.62
N GLY A 178 -2.79 8.45 -5.09
CA GLY A 178 -3.10 8.55 -6.51
C GLY A 178 -2.54 9.82 -7.18
N ARG A 179 -2.63 10.97 -6.50
CA ARG A 179 -2.05 12.24 -6.95
C ARG A 179 -0.53 12.15 -7.06
N ASP A 180 0.13 11.64 -6.02
CA ASP A 180 1.59 11.51 -5.98
C ASP A 180 2.10 10.61 -7.12
N VAL A 181 1.40 9.49 -7.38
CA VAL A 181 1.74 8.57 -8.46
C VAL A 181 1.52 9.22 -9.82
N LEU A 182 0.38 9.86 -10.04
CA LEU A 182 0.12 10.59 -11.29
C LEU A 182 1.18 11.66 -11.56
N ASP A 183 1.51 12.47 -10.55
CA ASP A 183 2.51 13.53 -10.68
C ASP A 183 3.94 12.93 -10.93
N SER A 184 4.24 11.72 -10.43
CA SER A 184 5.53 11.03 -10.67
C SER A 184 5.63 10.31 -12.03
N VAL A 185 4.52 9.77 -12.53
CA VAL A 185 4.44 9.02 -13.80
C VAL A 185 4.22 9.98 -14.98
N TYR A 186 3.55 11.10 -14.73
CA TYR A 186 3.22 12.16 -15.69
C TYR A 186 3.68 13.54 -15.16
N PRO A 187 5.00 13.76 -15.00
CA PRO A 187 5.53 15.05 -14.53
C PRO A 187 5.13 16.17 -15.50
N ARG A 188 4.57 17.26 -14.95
CA ARG A 188 4.07 18.41 -15.73
C ARG A 188 5.18 19.17 -16.47
N ASP A 189 6.39 19.12 -15.94
CA ASP A 189 7.56 19.84 -16.46
C ASP A 189 8.44 18.99 -17.39
N ALA A 190 8.01 17.78 -17.73
CA ALA A 190 8.64 17.04 -18.83
C ALA A 190 8.29 17.78 -20.13
N GLY A 191 9.13 18.78 -20.45
CA GLY A 191 8.98 19.65 -21.60
C GLY A 191 8.55 18.83 -22.81
N THR A 192 7.45 19.27 -23.41
CA THR A 192 6.86 18.76 -24.64
C THR A 192 7.85 18.95 -25.79
N THR A 193 8.98 18.25 -25.76
CA THR A 193 9.84 18.03 -26.92
C THR A 193 9.23 16.87 -27.68
N VAL A 194 8.08 17.15 -28.28
CA VAL A 194 7.52 16.36 -29.38
C VAL A 194 8.41 16.62 -30.57
N SER A 195 9.58 16.00 -30.57
CA SER A 195 10.20 15.61 -31.83
C SER A 195 9.69 14.19 -32.08
N PRO A 196 9.06 13.90 -33.23
CA PRO A 196 8.73 12.52 -33.58
C PRO A 196 10.04 11.74 -33.52
N ALA A 197 10.19 10.92 -32.48
CA ALA A 197 11.40 10.13 -32.30
C ALA A 197 11.58 9.28 -33.55
N PRO A 198 12.80 9.18 -34.09
CA PRO A 198 13.06 8.40 -35.28
C PRO A 198 12.49 6.98 -35.09
N PRO A 199 11.92 6.37 -36.14
CA PRO A 199 11.39 5.02 -36.04
C PRO A 199 12.49 4.10 -35.51
N LEU A 200 12.19 3.43 -34.40
CA LEU A 200 13.09 2.44 -33.84
C LEU A 200 13.27 1.33 -34.88
N PRO A 201 14.50 0.81 -35.10
CA PRO A 201 14.72 -0.34 -35.99
C PRO A 201 13.87 -1.54 -35.54
N GLU A 202 13.69 -2.57 -36.36
CA GLU A 202 12.92 -3.75 -35.93
C GLU A 202 13.50 -4.37 -34.64
N PRO A 203 12.65 -4.84 -33.71
CA PRO A 203 13.11 -5.41 -32.46
C PRO A 203 13.96 -6.65 -32.73
N CYS A 204 15.18 -6.65 -32.21
CA CYS A 204 16.12 -7.75 -32.39
C CYS A 204 15.75 -8.94 -31.50
N THR A 205 15.08 -8.70 -30.36
CA THR A 205 14.71 -9.76 -29.40
C THR A 205 13.49 -9.34 -28.59
N THR A 206 12.45 -10.18 -28.59
CA THR A 206 11.33 -10.05 -27.66
C THR A 206 11.63 -10.84 -26.38
N VAL A 207 11.56 -10.14 -25.24
CA VAL A 207 11.74 -10.72 -23.91
C VAL A 207 10.41 -11.22 -23.37
N THR A 208 10.37 -12.47 -22.95
CA THR A 208 9.21 -13.06 -22.28
C THR A 208 9.45 -13.20 -20.78
N TRP A 209 8.36 -13.17 -19.99
CA TRP A 209 8.41 -13.39 -18.56
C TRP A 209 8.65 -14.88 -18.24
N PRO A 210 9.76 -15.25 -17.57
CA PRO A 210 10.11 -16.66 -17.37
C PRO A 210 9.58 -17.25 -16.05
N ASN A 211 8.99 -16.43 -15.18
CA ASN A 211 8.64 -16.83 -13.82
C ASN A 211 7.12 -17.14 -13.69
N PRO A 212 6.69 -17.74 -12.56
CA PRO A 212 5.27 -17.88 -12.25
C PRO A 212 4.51 -16.53 -12.24
N PRO A 213 3.16 -16.59 -12.21
CA PRO A 213 2.33 -15.40 -12.24
C PRO A 213 2.67 -14.42 -11.11
N ALA A 214 2.92 -13.16 -11.45
CA ALA A 214 3.25 -12.12 -10.48
C ALA A 214 2.80 -10.74 -10.98
N VAL A 215 2.48 -9.85 -10.04
CA VAL A 215 2.07 -8.47 -10.36
C VAL A 215 3.31 -7.61 -10.52
N LEU A 216 3.44 -6.89 -11.64
CA LEU A 216 4.48 -5.89 -11.84
C LEU A 216 4.21 -4.69 -10.92
N GLN A 217 5.05 -4.50 -9.92
CA GLN A 217 4.88 -3.44 -8.92
C GLN A 217 5.68 -2.19 -9.28
N ARG A 218 6.90 -2.37 -9.79
CA ARG A 218 7.83 -1.29 -10.08
C ARG A 218 8.84 -1.68 -11.16
N ILE A 219 9.24 -0.71 -11.95
CA ILE A 219 10.33 -0.78 -12.93
C ILE A 219 11.53 -0.02 -12.38
N GLN A 220 12.71 -0.65 -12.39
CA GLN A 220 13.97 -0.03 -11.97
C GLN A 220 14.57 0.78 -13.12
N PHE A 221 14.08 2.02 -13.32
CA PHE A 221 14.50 2.88 -14.44
C PHE A 221 16.02 3.02 -14.54
N ASP A 222 16.70 3.45 -13.47
CA ASP A 222 18.14 3.72 -13.49
C ASP A 222 18.96 2.47 -13.87
N ARG A 223 18.52 1.31 -13.40
CA ARG A 223 19.19 0.04 -13.71
C ARG A 223 19.01 -0.36 -15.17
N LEU A 224 17.80 -0.22 -15.70
CA LEU A 224 17.50 -0.56 -17.09
C LEU A 224 18.17 0.43 -18.05
N VAL A 225 18.14 1.73 -17.75
CA VAL A 225 18.82 2.78 -18.53
C VAL A 225 20.32 2.58 -18.51
N GLY A 226 20.93 2.31 -17.34
CA GLY A 226 22.36 2.05 -17.24
C GLY A 226 22.79 0.81 -18.03
N ALA A 227 22.00 -0.26 -17.98
CA ALA A 227 22.26 -1.46 -18.78
C ALA A 227 22.11 -1.23 -20.29
N ALA A 228 21.05 -0.51 -20.68
CA ALA A 228 20.79 -0.14 -22.07
C ALA A 228 21.91 0.76 -22.63
N ARG A 229 22.42 1.71 -21.84
CA ARG A 229 23.56 2.56 -22.21
C ARG A 229 24.83 1.75 -22.42
N ALA A 230 25.16 0.84 -21.49
CA ALA A 230 26.36 0.00 -21.59
C ALA A 230 26.36 -0.93 -22.82
N ALA A 231 25.18 -1.31 -23.30
CA ALA A 231 24.99 -2.21 -24.44
C ALA A 231 24.60 -1.50 -25.74
N ASP A 232 24.57 -0.15 -25.73
CA ASP A 232 24.02 0.69 -26.79
C ASP A 232 22.68 0.18 -27.37
N ALA A 233 21.75 -0.15 -26.47
CA ALA A 233 20.46 -0.74 -26.79
C ALA A 233 19.31 0.19 -26.37
N VAL A 234 18.11 -0.08 -26.93
CA VAL A 234 16.85 0.52 -26.51
C VAL A 234 15.90 -0.57 -26.03
N ILE A 235 15.36 -0.39 -24.83
CA ILE A 235 14.38 -1.30 -24.24
C ILE A 235 12.99 -0.67 -24.41
N VAL A 236 12.06 -1.39 -25.03
CA VAL A 236 10.65 -0.99 -25.14
C VAL A 236 9.82 -1.91 -24.27
N LEU A 237 9.39 -1.43 -23.10
CA LEU A 237 8.49 -2.17 -22.22
C LEU A 237 7.08 -2.13 -22.79
N ARG A 238 6.51 -3.32 -22.97
CA ARG A 238 5.14 -3.52 -23.45
C ARG A 238 4.11 -3.32 -22.34
N GLU A 239 4.51 -3.66 -21.12
CA GLU A 239 3.64 -3.65 -19.95
C GLU A 239 3.99 -2.55 -18.96
N SER A 240 2.97 -2.05 -18.26
CA SER A 240 3.08 -1.02 -17.22
C SER A 240 2.84 -1.61 -15.83
N PRO A 241 3.37 -0.98 -14.76
CA PRO A 241 3.11 -1.43 -13.39
C PRO A 241 1.62 -1.49 -13.08
N GLY A 242 1.22 -2.56 -12.39
CA GLY A 242 -0.17 -2.93 -12.14
C GLY A 242 -0.60 -4.21 -12.86
N ILE A 243 -0.01 -4.54 -14.01
CA ILE A 243 -0.37 -5.74 -14.77
C ILE A 243 0.15 -7.02 -14.10
N THR A 244 -0.64 -8.08 -14.19
CA THR A 244 -0.22 -9.44 -13.79
C THR A 244 0.52 -10.09 -14.95
N LEU A 245 1.82 -10.29 -14.78
CA LEU A 245 2.68 -10.99 -15.74
C LEU A 245 2.43 -12.49 -15.64
N GLN A 246 2.24 -13.13 -16.79
CA GLN A 246 2.07 -14.59 -16.91
C GLN A 246 3.32 -15.22 -17.51
N CYS A 247 3.63 -16.46 -17.12
CA CYS A 247 4.77 -17.19 -17.69
C CYS A 247 4.62 -17.27 -19.23
N GLY A 248 5.65 -16.85 -19.96
CA GLY A 248 5.67 -16.79 -21.43
C GLY A 248 5.09 -15.51 -22.04
N MET A 249 4.52 -14.60 -21.24
CA MET A 249 4.00 -13.32 -21.73
C MET A 249 5.15 -12.43 -22.24
N PRO A 250 5.05 -11.80 -23.42
CA PRO A 250 6.04 -10.83 -23.89
C PRO A 250 5.96 -9.57 -23.03
N VAL A 251 7.07 -9.18 -22.39
CA VAL A 251 7.12 -8.03 -21.47
C VAL A 251 7.91 -6.85 -22.01
N ALA A 252 8.83 -7.10 -22.94
CA ALA A 252 9.64 -6.06 -23.55
C ALA A 252 10.16 -6.48 -24.92
N ASP A 253 10.50 -5.48 -25.73
CA ASP A 253 11.33 -5.67 -26.91
C ASP A 253 12.67 -4.96 -26.72
N ILE A 254 13.73 -5.56 -27.26
CA ILE A 254 15.08 -5.02 -27.24
C ILE A 254 15.49 -4.70 -28.67
N HIS A 255 15.90 -3.46 -28.87
CA HIS A 255 16.53 -2.98 -30.11
C HIS A 255 18.03 -2.82 -29.82
N GLY A 256 18.85 -3.76 -30.31
CA GLY A 256 20.26 -3.89 -29.95
C GLY A 256 20.56 -5.23 -29.25
N GLN A 257 21.76 -5.36 -28.68
CA GLN A 257 22.23 -6.60 -28.06
C GLN A 257 22.25 -6.49 -26.53
N LEU A 258 21.15 -6.86 -25.88
CA LEU A 258 21.06 -6.91 -24.42
C LEU A 258 20.47 -8.25 -23.94
N PRO A 259 21.03 -8.91 -22.92
CA PRO A 259 20.47 -10.16 -22.40
C PRO A 259 19.08 -9.96 -21.78
N ALA A 260 18.15 -10.85 -22.11
CA ALA A 260 16.78 -10.85 -21.56
C ALA A 260 16.74 -10.88 -20.02
N SER A 261 17.72 -11.54 -19.38
CA SER A 261 17.84 -11.61 -17.92
C SER A 261 18.01 -10.24 -17.25
N VAL A 262 18.61 -9.27 -17.96
CA VAL A 262 18.81 -7.91 -17.44
C VAL A 262 17.49 -7.16 -17.38
N VAL A 263 16.67 -7.29 -18.43
CA VAL A 263 15.33 -6.70 -18.47
C VAL A 263 14.45 -7.31 -17.38
N VAL A 264 14.37 -8.64 -17.32
CA VAL A 264 13.61 -9.35 -16.27
C VAL A 264 14.09 -8.96 -14.87
N GLY A 265 15.40 -8.85 -14.66
CA GLY A 265 16.00 -8.45 -13.39
C GLY A 265 15.73 -7.01 -12.97
N GLY A 266 15.30 -6.14 -13.91
CA GLY A 266 14.87 -4.76 -13.64
C GLY A 266 13.38 -4.61 -13.34
N LEU A 267 12.59 -5.68 -13.48
CA LEU A 267 11.18 -5.72 -13.13
C LEU A 267 11.01 -6.20 -11.67
N VAL A 268 10.44 -5.36 -10.83
CA VAL A 268 10.11 -5.71 -9.44
C VAL A 268 8.67 -6.20 -9.40
N VAL A 269 8.50 -7.43 -8.95
CA VAL A 269 7.20 -8.11 -8.90
C VAL A 269 6.82 -8.50 -7.47
N GLY A 270 5.52 -8.68 -7.24
CA GLY A 270 4.99 -9.23 -6.00
C GLY A 270 3.62 -9.88 -6.18
N SER A 271 3.02 -10.31 -5.07
CA SER A 271 1.73 -11.01 -5.08
C SER A 271 0.50 -10.08 -5.23
N GLU A 272 0.68 -8.78 -5.04
CA GLU A 272 -0.39 -7.77 -5.01
C GLU A 272 0.03 -6.50 -5.75
N ARG A 273 -0.93 -5.74 -6.28
CA ARG A 273 -0.70 -4.39 -6.81
C ARG A 273 -0.32 -3.42 -5.72
N THR A 274 0.51 -2.42 -6.02
CA THR A 274 0.98 -1.40 -5.07
C THR A 274 0.82 -0.01 -5.66
N PHE A 275 0.74 1.00 -4.80
CA PHE A 275 0.78 2.40 -5.23
C PHE A 275 2.15 2.85 -5.78
N GLU A 276 3.22 2.05 -5.76
CA GLU A 276 4.57 2.54 -6.13
C GLU A 276 4.64 3.20 -7.52
N GLN A 277 4.13 2.53 -8.56
CA GLN A 277 4.16 3.05 -9.94
C GLN A 277 2.90 2.71 -10.77
N ASP A 278 1.83 2.21 -10.14
CA ASP A 278 0.55 1.92 -10.82
C ASP A 278 -0.39 3.15 -10.72
N PRO A 279 -0.55 3.95 -11.80
CA PRO A 279 -1.39 5.14 -11.74
C PRO A 279 -2.90 4.82 -11.71
N LEU A 280 -3.32 3.60 -12.05
CA LEU A 280 -4.72 3.20 -12.07
C LEU A 280 -5.20 2.67 -10.71
N PHE A 281 -4.27 2.31 -9.82
CA PHE A 281 -4.62 1.61 -8.58
C PHE A 281 -5.53 2.44 -7.66
N ALA A 282 -5.26 3.75 -7.53
CA ALA A 282 -6.10 4.66 -6.75
C ALA A 282 -7.53 4.73 -7.29
N PHE A 283 -7.69 4.86 -8.61
CA PHE A 283 -8.99 4.85 -9.28
C PHE A 283 -9.73 3.54 -9.00
N ARG A 284 -9.05 2.41 -9.17
CA ARG A 284 -9.66 1.09 -8.94
C ARG A 284 -10.12 0.92 -7.49
N LEU A 285 -9.35 1.39 -6.51
CA LEU A 285 -9.73 1.31 -5.10
C LEU A 285 -10.93 2.19 -4.77
N LEU A 286 -10.97 3.43 -5.28
CA LEU A 286 -12.12 4.33 -5.11
C LEU A 286 -13.39 3.75 -5.76
N THR A 287 -13.25 3.19 -6.97
CA THR A 287 -14.34 2.51 -7.67
C THR A 287 -14.81 1.27 -6.92
N ASP A 288 -13.91 0.44 -6.39
CA ASP A 288 -14.29 -0.74 -5.58
C ASP A 288 -15.07 -0.30 -4.32
N ILE A 289 -14.67 0.79 -3.64
CA ILE A 289 -15.38 1.35 -2.49
C ILE A 289 -16.78 1.84 -2.90
N ALA A 290 -16.87 2.59 -4.00
CA ALA A 290 -18.14 3.09 -4.51
C ALA A 290 -19.10 1.95 -4.91
N LEU A 291 -18.60 0.92 -5.61
CA LEU A 291 -19.38 -0.26 -5.98
C LEU A 291 -19.88 -1.02 -4.76
N ARG A 292 -19.06 -1.11 -3.71
CA ARG A 292 -19.44 -1.77 -2.47
C ARG A 292 -20.49 -0.98 -1.70
N ALA A 293 -20.39 0.35 -1.69
CA ALA A 293 -21.38 1.23 -1.07
C ALA A 293 -22.74 1.16 -1.77
N LEU A 294 -22.77 0.93 -3.09
CA LEU A 294 -24.03 0.68 -3.81
C LEU A 294 -24.77 -0.58 -3.32
N ARG A 295 -24.11 -1.54 -2.66
CA ARG A 295 -24.72 -2.74 -2.07
C ARG A 295 -24.38 -2.81 -0.57
N PRO A 296 -24.85 -1.84 0.24
CA PRO A 296 -26.23 -1.84 0.76
C PRO A 296 -27.07 -0.58 0.43
N ASN A 297 -26.90 0.00 -0.76
CA ASN A 297 -27.54 1.25 -1.20
C ASN A 297 -27.22 2.46 -0.31
N ASP A 298 -25.93 2.70 -0.07
CA ASP A 298 -25.39 3.93 0.54
C ASP A 298 -24.91 4.91 -0.57
N PRO A 299 -25.82 5.76 -1.09
CA PRO A 299 -25.47 6.74 -2.12
C PRO A 299 -24.53 7.82 -1.59
N ALA A 300 -24.54 8.13 -0.29
CA ALA A 300 -23.71 9.19 0.27
C ALA A 300 -22.22 8.81 0.21
N THR A 301 -21.88 7.58 0.61
CA THR A 301 -20.52 7.03 0.46
C THR A 301 -20.11 6.92 -1.01
N THR A 302 -21.03 6.50 -1.88
CA THR A 302 -20.78 6.40 -3.32
C THR A 302 -20.45 7.77 -3.93
N VAL A 303 -21.22 8.80 -3.58
CA VAL A 303 -20.98 10.19 -4.01
C VAL A 303 -19.64 10.71 -3.50
N GLN A 304 -19.29 10.44 -2.24
CA GLN A 304 -17.97 10.85 -1.70
C GLN A 304 -16.82 10.22 -2.49
N ALA A 305 -16.89 8.92 -2.82
CA ALA A 305 -15.87 8.28 -3.64
C ALA A 305 -15.80 8.87 -5.07
N LEU A 306 -16.96 9.23 -5.65
CA LEU A 306 -17.03 9.94 -6.94
C LEU A 306 -16.39 11.34 -6.88
N ASP A 307 -16.46 12.06 -5.76
CA ASP A 307 -15.79 13.35 -5.61
C ASP A 307 -14.26 13.22 -5.73
N TYR A 308 -13.66 12.19 -5.13
CA TYR A 308 -12.23 11.91 -5.28
C TYR A 308 -11.88 11.39 -6.69
N LEU A 309 -12.75 10.59 -7.32
CA LEU A 309 -12.58 10.19 -8.72
C LEU A 309 -12.62 11.41 -9.66
N GLU A 310 -13.47 12.41 -9.40
CA GLU A 310 -13.50 13.65 -10.20
C GLU A 310 -12.17 14.41 -10.15
N ASP A 311 -11.57 14.56 -8.96
CA ASP A 311 -10.25 15.18 -8.79
C ASP A 311 -9.17 14.43 -9.59
N LEU A 312 -9.08 13.10 -9.40
CA LEU A 312 -8.08 12.29 -10.06
C LEU A 312 -8.28 12.24 -11.59
N LEU A 313 -9.52 12.13 -12.07
CA LEU A 313 -9.84 12.15 -13.51
C LEU A 313 -9.52 13.52 -14.13
N GLY A 314 -9.78 14.61 -13.40
CA GLY A 314 -9.38 15.95 -13.85
C GLY A 314 -7.88 16.08 -14.05
N ARG A 315 -7.08 15.47 -13.16
CA ARG A 315 -5.61 15.43 -13.30
C ARG A 315 -5.16 14.51 -14.45
N ALA A 316 -5.75 13.32 -14.56
CA ALA A 316 -5.43 12.37 -15.62
C ALA A 316 -5.82 12.90 -17.01
N ALA A 317 -6.87 13.73 -17.12
CA ALA A 317 -7.26 14.37 -18.38
C ALA A 317 -6.17 15.30 -18.94
N ALA A 318 -5.35 15.89 -18.07
CA ALA A 318 -4.23 16.74 -18.44
C ALA A 318 -2.94 15.94 -18.72
N ALA A 319 -2.93 14.63 -18.48
CA ALA A 319 -1.75 13.81 -18.64
C ALA A 319 -1.44 13.52 -20.14
N PRO A 320 -0.15 13.50 -20.52
CA PRO A 320 0.25 13.08 -21.86
C PRO A 320 -0.15 11.62 -22.14
N THR A 321 -0.67 11.34 -23.33
CA THR A 321 -1.02 9.97 -23.78
C THR A 321 0.14 9.18 -24.35
N GLU A 322 1.25 9.85 -24.67
CA GLU A 322 2.38 9.20 -25.31
C GLU A 322 3.09 8.24 -24.33
N PRO A 323 3.74 7.16 -24.82
CA PRO A 323 4.64 6.36 -24.02
C PRO A 323 5.70 7.22 -23.34
N ARG A 324 6.10 6.86 -22.11
CA ARG A 324 7.18 7.57 -21.43
C ARG A 324 8.50 7.17 -22.07
N ARG A 325 9.24 8.16 -22.56
CA ARG A 325 10.60 7.99 -23.08
C ARG A 325 11.60 8.45 -22.02
N VAL A 326 12.61 7.63 -21.76
CA VAL A 326 13.69 7.93 -20.81
C VAL A 326 15.02 7.87 -21.54
N THR A 327 15.75 8.97 -21.47
CA THR A 327 17.07 9.14 -22.07
C THR A 327 18.17 8.93 -21.03
N ASP A 328 19.39 8.68 -21.49
CA ASP A 328 20.59 8.74 -20.65
C ASP A 328 21.14 10.18 -20.55
N ASP A 329 22.27 10.33 -19.86
CA ASP A 329 22.96 11.63 -19.69
C ASP A 329 23.43 12.25 -21.01
N ASP A 330 23.60 11.43 -22.06
CA ASP A 330 23.99 11.86 -23.41
C ASP A 330 22.76 12.19 -24.27
N ASN A 331 21.57 12.24 -23.67
CA ASN A 331 20.27 12.46 -24.29
C ASN A 331 19.87 11.39 -25.34
N ALA A 332 20.49 10.21 -25.29
CA ALA A 332 20.13 9.09 -26.15
C ALA A 332 18.95 8.31 -25.54
N LEU A 333 17.98 7.91 -26.37
CA LEU A 333 16.82 7.13 -25.92
C LEU A 333 17.25 5.73 -25.46
N ARG A 334 16.94 5.36 -24.21
CA ARG A 334 17.31 4.04 -23.65
C ARG A 334 16.13 3.19 -23.23
N LEU A 335 15.04 3.81 -22.79
CA LEU A 335 13.88 3.09 -22.28
C LEU A 335 12.58 3.76 -22.73
N VAL A 336 11.67 2.97 -23.28
CA VAL A 336 10.29 3.37 -23.60
C VAL A 336 9.34 2.55 -22.74
N ILE A 337 8.40 3.21 -22.07
CA ILE A 337 7.47 2.57 -21.14
C ILE A 337 6.05 2.88 -21.59
N ALA A 338 5.25 1.83 -21.82
CA ALA A 338 3.82 1.97 -22.03
C ALA A 338 3.17 2.64 -20.80
N ARG A 339 2.22 3.53 -21.04
CA ARG A 339 1.44 4.19 -19.99
C ARG A 339 -0.05 3.97 -20.24
N PRO A 340 -0.87 3.85 -19.18
CA PRO A 340 -2.31 3.85 -19.33
C PRO A 340 -2.78 5.08 -20.11
N GLY A 341 -3.64 4.83 -21.09
CA GLY A 341 -4.28 5.87 -21.89
C GLY A 341 -5.49 6.49 -21.18
N TRP A 342 -6.00 7.59 -21.71
CA TRP A 342 -7.15 8.29 -21.14
C TRP A 342 -8.39 7.40 -20.96
N ASP A 343 -8.75 6.59 -21.97
CA ASP A 343 -9.89 5.66 -21.86
C ASP A 343 -9.73 4.66 -20.70
N GLU A 344 -8.51 4.22 -20.41
CA GLU A 344 -8.29 3.25 -19.34
C GLU A 344 -8.59 3.85 -17.95
N PHE A 345 -8.24 5.13 -17.72
CA PHE A 345 -8.62 5.85 -16.50
C PHE A 345 -10.13 5.99 -16.37
N VAL A 346 -10.79 6.43 -17.44
CA VAL A 346 -12.25 6.65 -17.44
C VAL A 346 -12.99 5.32 -17.25
N ARG A 347 -12.60 4.28 -18.00
CA ARG A 347 -13.16 2.93 -17.90
C ARG A 347 -13.01 2.33 -16.51
N THR A 348 -11.79 2.38 -15.96
CA THR A 348 -11.50 1.86 -14.62
C THR A 348 -12.32 2.58 -13.55
N SER A 349 -12.56 3.87 -13.75
CA SER A 349 -13.26 4.71 -12.79
C SER A 349 -14.78 4.52 -12.84
N LEU A 350 -15.38 4.54 -14.03
CA LEU A 350 -16.81 4.83 -14.19
C LEU A 350 -17.63 3.69 -14.80
N ASP A 351 -17.07 2.79 -15.60
CA ASP A 351 -17.88 1.89 -16.42
C ASP A 351 -18.70 0.91 -15.57
N ASP A 352 -18.04 0.24 -14.61
CA ASP A 352 -18.70 -0.65 -13.66
C ASP A 352 -19.70 0.12 -12.77
N LEU A 353 -19.40 1.38 -12.42
CA LEU A 353 -20.25 2.23 -11.57
C LEU A 353 -21.50 2.70 -12.27
N ILE A 354 -21.41 3.15 -13.53
CA ILE A 354 -22.55 3.61 -14.31
C ILE A 354 -23.59 2.50 -14.41
N THR A 355 -23.15 1.28 -14.73
CA THR A 355 -24.04 0.12 -14.81
C THR A 355 -24.61 -0.25 -13.43
N SER A 356 -23.80 -0.21 -12.38
CA SER A 356 -24.24 -0.58 -11.03
C SER A 356 -25.17 0.46 -10.39
N ALA A 357 -25.08 1.73 -10.80
CA ALA A 357 -25.89 2.84 -10.29
C ALA A 357 -27.21 3.03 -11.06
N ALA A 358 -27.54 2.16 -12.02
CA ALA A 358 -28.68 2.33 -12.93
C ALA A 358 -30.03 2.60 -12.24
N THR A 359 -30.21 2.16 -10.99
CA THR A 359 -31.43 2.36 -10.20
C THR A 359 -31.29 3.38 -9.05
N THR A 360 -30.19 4.13 -9.00
CA THR A 360 -29.88 5.08 -7.90
C THR A 360 -29.74 6.50 -8.47
N PRO A 361 -30.86 7.27 -8.56
CA PRO A 361 -30.87 8.56 -9.27
C PRO A 361 -29.84 9.57 -8.78
N SER A 362 -29.63 9.66 -7.45
CA SER A 362 -28.67 10.59 -6.85
C SER A 362 -27.23 10.32 -7.30
N VAL A 363 -26.86 9.05 -7.46
CA VAL A 363 -25.53 8.64 -7.94
C VAL A 363 -25.40 8.92 -9.44
N LEU A 364 -26.42 8.61 -10.25
CA LEU A 364 -26.41 8.92 -11.68
C LEU A 364 -26.28 10.42 -11.95
N LEU A 365 -27.03 11.27 -11.23
CA LEU A 365 -26.90 12.73 -11.31
C LEU A 365 -25.49 13.20 -10.92
N ARG A 366 -24.85 12.55 -9.93
CA ARG A 366 -23.47 12.89 -9.55
C ARG A 366 -22.47 12.48 -10.63
N ILE A 367 -22.63 11.31 -11.24
CA ILE A 367 -21.78 10.84 -12.35
C ILE A 367 -21.94 11.74 -13.57
N GLN A 368 -23.17 12.15 -13.91
CA GLN A 368 -23.45 13.11 -14.98
C GLN A 368 -22.65 14.41 -14.76
N LYS A 369 -22.79 15.02 -13.58
CA LYS A 369 -22.04 16.24 -13.21
C LYS A 369 -20.53 16.04 -13.24
N LEU A 370 -20.04 14.87 -12.81
CA LEU A 370 -18.62 14.52 -12.87
C LEU A 370 -18.14 14.53 -14.33
N LEU A 371 -18.84 13.82 -15.21
CA LEU A 371 -18.49 13.71 -16.63
C LEU A 371 -18.48 15.09 -17.30
N GLU A 372 -19.50 15.92 -17.06
CA GLU A 372 -19.58 17.30 -17.59
C GLU A 372 -18.42 18.18 -17.10
N ARG A 373 -18.06 18.08 -15.82
CA ARG A 373 -16.95 18.87 -15.25
C ARG A 373 -15.59 18.39 -15.73
N VAL A 374 -15.38 17.08 -15.87
CA VAL A 374 -14.15 16.54 -16.44
C VAL A 374 -14.06 16.93 -17.92
N GLN A 375 -15.16 16.85 -18.67
CA GLN A 375 -15.21 17.26 -20.07
C GLN A 375 -14.87 18.74 -20.27
N SER A 376 -15.40 19.64 -19.43
CA SER A 376 -15.11 21.08 -19.54
C SER A 376 -13.65 21.45 -19.24
N ARG A 377 -12.89 20.57 -18.56
CA ARG A 377 -11.47 20.75 -18.26
C ARG A 377 -10.54 19.98 -19.21
N ALA A 378 -11.06 18.98 -19.92
CA ALA A 378 -10.28 18.13 -20.80
C ALA A 378 -10.10 18.77 -22.19
N GLN A 379 -8.99 18.45 -22.85
CA GLN A 379 -8.73 18.83 -24.24
C GLN A 379 -9.79 18.20 -25.18
N PRO A 380 -10.11 18.82 -26.34
CA PRO A 380 -11.19 18.36 -27.21
C PRO A 380 -11.06 16.89 -27.68
N ASP A 381 -9.82 16.41 -27.89
CA ASP A 381 -9.52 15.02 -28.25
C ASP A 381 -9.92 14.01 -27.17
N ARG A 382 -10.05 14.44 -25.91
CA ARG A 382 -10.48 13.60 -24.78
C ARG A 382 -11.99 13.43 -24.69
N HIS A 383 -12.77 14.24 -25.39
CA HIS A 383 -14.24 14.28 -25.29
C HIS A 383 -14.88 13.03 -25.90
N GLU A 384 -14.26 12.45 -26.92
CA GLU A 384 -14.75 11.24 -27.59
C GLU A 384 -14.89 10.06 -26.61
N VAL A 385 -13.99 9.96 -25.64
CA VAL A 385 -14.01 8.91 -24.60
C VAL A 385 -15.14 9.14 -23.58
N LEU A 386 -15.49 10.40 -23.28
CA LEU A 386 -16.49 10.74 -22.26
C LEU A 386 -17.93 10.68 -22.79
N THR A 387 -18.11 11.01 -24.07
CA THR A 387 -19.43 11.19 -24.68
C THR A 387 -20.33 9.95 -24.58
N PRO A 388 -19.87 8.72 -24.93
CA PRO A 388 -20.71 7.52 -24.82
C PRO A 388 -21.18 7.22 -23.39
N ARG A 389 -20.36 7.57 -22.39
CA ARG A 389 -20.66 7.37 -20.97
C ARG A 389 -21.70 8.38 -20.49
N LEU A 390 -21.58 9.63 -20.90
CA LEU A 390 -22.58 10.66 -20.62
C LEU A 390 -23.93 10.31 -21.24
N THR A 391 -23.95 9.86 -22.50
CA THR A 391 -25.17 9.37 -23.16
C THR A 391 -25.81 8.22 -22.40
N ARG A 392 -25.03 7.24 -21.93
CA ARG A 392 -25.53 6.11 -21.15
C ARG A 392 -26.15 6.55 -19.82
N VAL A 393 -25.50 7.47 -19.10
CA VAL A 393 -26.03 8.02 -17.84
C VAL A 393 -27.34 8.79 -18.08
N ASN A 394 -27.40 9.60 -19.14
CA ASN A 394 -28.61 10.34 -19.50
C ASN A 394 -29.77 9.40 -19.86
N ALA A 395 -29.49 8.28 -20.53
CA ALA A 395 -30.50 7.27 -20.83
C ALA A 395 -31.07 6.65 -19.55
N TYR A 396 -30.24 6.29 -18.56
CA TYR A 396 -30.73 5.81 -17.26
C TYR A 396 -31.55 6.87 -16.53
N LEU A 397 -31.11 8.12 -16.51
CA LEU A 397 -31.85 9.21 -15.89
C LEU A 397 -33.22 9.43 -16.55
N ALA A 398 -33.31 9.37 -17.88
CA ALA A 398 -34.58 9.50 -18.60
C ALA A 398 -35.57 8.37 -18.26
N THR A 399 -35.08 7.15 -17.99
CA THR A 399 -35.94 6.04 -17.54
C THR A 399 -36.46 6.23 -16.11
N LEU A 400 -35.70 6.91 -15.25
CA LEU A 400 -36.07 7.16 -13.85
C LEU A 400 -36.95 8.41 -13.68
N PHE A 401 -36.75 9.41 -14.55
CA PHE A 401 -37.48 10.67 -14.58
C PHE A 401 -38.03 10.91 -15.99
N PRO A 402 -39.11 10.22 -16.39
CA PRO A 402 -39.74 10.46 -17.68
C PRO A 402 -40.23 11.93 -17.75
N PRO A 403 -40.15 12.58 -18.91
CA PRO A 403 -40.73 13.92 -19.08
C PRO A 403 -42.22 13.89 -18.73
N PRO A 404 -42.78 14.97 -18.17
CA PRO A 404 -44.22 15.05 -17.93
C PRO A 404 -44.97 14.83 -19.25
N ALA A 405 -46.02 14.01 -19.17
CA ALA A 405 -46.84 13.56 -20.32
C ALA A 405 -47.62 14.71 -20.97
#